data_AF-A0A2A4TAH1-F1
#
_entry.id   AF-A0A2A4TAH1-F1
#
_cell.length_a   1.000
_cell.length_b   1.000
_cell.length_c   1.000
_cell.angle_alpha   90.00
_cell.angle_beta   90.00
_cell.angle_gamma   90.00
#
_symmetry.space_group_name_H-M   'P 1'
#
loop_
_entity.id
_entity.type
_entity.pdbx_description
1 polymer ?
#
loop_
_entity_poly.entity_id
_entity_poly.type
_entity_poly.pdbx_seq_one_letter_code
_entity_poly.pdbx_strand_id
1 'polypeptide(L)' 'MKILELRQLSKEDLLAQVVTLEENLFRLRCNKSIGQLEDTSVITKARRDIARAKTVLSELSA' A
#
# COMPACT_ATOMS: atom_id res chain seq x y z
N MET A 1 -2.20 3.98 -6.56
CA MET A 1 -3.66 3.69 -6.58
C MET A 1 -4.50 4.96 -6.69
N LYS A 2 -5.68 4.89 -7.33
CA LYS A 2 -6.71 5.94 -7.31
C LYS A 2 -7.68 5.70 -6.14
N ILE A 3 -8.09 6.77 -5.46
CA ILE A 3 -8.94 6.72 -4.25
C ILE A 3 -10.35 6.21 -4.57
N LEU A 4 -10.84 6.44 -5.79
CA LEU A 4 -12.17 6.02 -6.22
C LEU A 4 -12.32 4.49 -6.27
N GLU A 5 -11.28 3.78 -6.71
CA GLU A 5 -11.27 2.31 -6.76
C GLU A 5 -11.22 1.71 -5.35
N LEU A 6 -10.48 2.34 -4.44
CA LEU A 6 -10.39 1.93 -3.04
C LEU A 6 -11.73 2.07 -2.29
N ARG A 7 -12.57 3.04 -2.66
CA ARG A 7 -13.91 3.23 -2.08
C ARG A 7 -14.96 2.25 -2.61
N GLN A 8 -14.72 1.63 -3.77
CA GLN A 8 -15.63 0.64 -4.35
C GLN A 8 -15.38 -0.78 -3.82
N LEU A 9 -14.23 -1.02 -3.20
CA LEU A 9 -13.84 -2.29 -2.61
C LEU A 9 -14.49 -2.49 -1.23
N SER A 10 -14.77 -3.76 -0.89
CA SER A 10 -15.31 -4.11 0.42
C SER A 10 -14.26 -3.94 1.53
N LYS A 11 -14.71 -3.82 2.77
CA LYS A 11 -13.84 -3.60 3.95
C LYS A 11 -12.82 -4.72 4.12
N GLU A 12 -13.22 -5.95 3.81
CA GLU A 12 -12.40 -7.16 3.85
C GLU A 12 -11.35 -7.17 2.73
N ASP A 13 -11.73 -6.79 1.52
CA ASP A 13 -10.81 -6.70 0.38
C ASP A 13 -9.76 -5.62 0.61
N LEU A 14 -10.15 -4.47 1.17
CA LEU A 14 -9.24 -3.39 1.56
C LEU A 14 -8.21 -3.87 2.59
N LEU A 15 -8.63 -4.63 3.59
CA LEU A 15 -7.71 -5.20 4.59
C LEU A 15 -6.73 -6.20 3.96
N ALA A 16 -7.23 -7.11 3.11
CA ALA A 16 -6.38 -8.05 2.38
C ALA A 16 -5.34 -7.32 1.52
N GLN A 17 -5.77 -6.25 0.83
CA GLN A 17 -4.92 -5.44 -0.04
C GLN A 17 -3.85 -4.66 0.75
N VAL A 18 -4.17 -4.16 1.95
CA VAL A 18 -3.20 -3.53 2.85
C VAL A 18 -2.10 -4.52 3.24
N VAL A 19 -2.47 -5.75 3.60
CA VAL A 19 -1.50 -6.80 3.95
C VAL A 19 -0.57 -7.12 2.76
N THR A 20 -1.14 -7.27 1.56
CA THR A 20 -0.32 -7.52 0.36
C THR A 20 0.62 -6.36 0.03
N LEU A 21 0.17 -5.12 0.23
CA LEU A 21 1.00 -3.93 0.02
C LEU A 21 2.12 -3.83 1.06
N GLU A 22 1.88 -4.23 2.31
CA GLU A 22 2.89 -4.27 3.36
C GLU A 22 3.98 -5.32 3.08
N GLU A 23 3.61 -6.51 2.60
CA GLU A 23 4.56 -7.53 2.13
C GLU A 23 5.40 -7.03 0.95
N ASN A 24 4.76 -6.36 -0.02
CA ASN A 24 5.47 -5.77 -1.15
C ASN A 24 6.42 -4.66 -0.70
N LEU A 25 6.03 -3.83 0.27
CA LEU A 25 6.90 -2.83 0.87
C LEU A 25 8.11 -3.48 1.55
N PHE A 26 7.91 -4.59 2.25
CA PHE A 26 8.99 -5.35 2.88
C PHE A 26 9.99 -5.86 1.84
N ARG A 27 9.51 -6.50 0.77
CA ARG A 27 10.36 -6.93 -0.36
C ARG A 27 11.13 -5.77 -0.99
N LEU A 28 10.48 -4.63 -1.23
CA LEU A 28 11.14 -3.44 -1.77
C LEU A 28 12.21 -2.88 -0.84
N ARG A 29 12.00 -2.94 0.49
CA ARG A 29 13.01 -2.56 1.48
C ARG A 29 14.19 -3.53 1.50
N CYS A 30 13.94 -4.83 1.40
CA CYS A 30 15.00 -5.84 1.26
C CYS A 30 15.83 -5.60 -0.01
N ASN A 31 15.16 -5.42 -1.16
CA ASN A 31 15.83 -5.15 -2.43
C ASN A 31 16.64 -3.85 -2.40
N LYS A 32 16.15 -2.81 -1.72
CA LYS A 32 16.91 -1.58 -1.45
C LYS A 32 18.16 -1.85 -0.62
N SER A 33 18.04 -2.67 0.43
CA SER A 33 19.17 -3.03 1.30
C SER A 33 20.23 -3.86 0.58
N ILE A 34 19.83 -4.66 -0.40
CA ILE A 34 20.73 -5.47 -1.26
C ILE A 34 21.36 -4.60 -2.37
N GLY A 35 20.91 -3.35 -2.55
CA GLY A 35 21.47 -2.43 -3.55
C GLY A 35 20.97 -2.68 -4.97
N GLN A 36 19.98 -3.55 -5.17
CA GLN A 36 19.40 -3.89 -6.48
C GLN A 36 18.23 -2.99 -6.88
N LEU A 37 17.91 -1.96 -6.08
CA LEU A 37 16.78 -1.08 -6.33
C LEU A 37 17.24 0.21 -7.00
N GLU A 38 17.10 0.28 -8.33
CA GLU A 38 17.40 1.48 -9.12
C GLU A 38 16.44 2.63 -8.78
N ASP A 39 15.16 2.34 -8.56
CA ASP A 39 14.12 3.33 -8.29
C ASP A 39 13.62 3.29 -6.84
N THR A 40 14.20 4.13 -5.99
CA THR A 40 13.75 4.31 -4.60
C THR A 40 12.37 4.98 -4.48
N SER A 41 11.93 5.66 -5.54
CA SER A 41 10.60 6.30 -5.65
C SER A 41 9.44 5.32 -5.47
N VAL A 42 9.63 4.04 -5.80
CA VAL A 42 8.59 3.00 -5.69
C VAL A 42 8.21 2.74 -4.23
N ILE A 43 9.17 2.83 -3.31
CA ILE A 43 8.92 2.68 -1.87
C ILE A 43 8.01 3.81 -1.37
N THR A 44 8.27 5.03 -1.82
CA THR A 44 7.47 6.21 -1.44
C THR A 44 6.05 6.12 -1.98
N LYS A 45 5.89 5.61 -3.22
CA LYS A 45 4.57 5.34 -3.82
C LYS A 45 3.81 4.26 -3.04
N ALA A 46 4.46 3.14 -2.75
CA ALA A 46 3.87 2.04 -1.98
C ALA A 46 3.42 2.50 -0.57
N ARG A 47 4.23 3.31 0.13
CA ARG A 47 3.84 3.91 1.42
C ARG A 47 2.58 4.78 1.31
N ARG A 48 2.47 5.60 0.27
CA ARG A 48 1.29 6.46 0.05
C ARG A 48 0.05 5.63 -0.28
N ASP A 49 0.21 4.56 -1.05
CA ASP A 49 -0.91 3.68 -1.38
C ASP A 49 -1.43 2.95 -0.13
N ILE A 50 -0.54 2.46 0.76
CA ILE A 50 -0.94 1.90 2.08
C ILE A 50 -1.68 2.95 2.91
N ALA A 51 -1.16 4.18 2.98
CA ALA A 51 -1.79 5.25 3.74
C ALA A 51 -3.20 5.56 3.22
N ARG A 52 -3.39 5.64 1.90
CA ARG A 52 -4.70 5.85 1.28
C ARG A 52 -5.69 4.72 1.60
N ALA A 53 -5.26 3.47 1.52
CA ALA A 53 -6.10 2.33 1.88
C ALA A 53 -6.52 2.36 3.37
N LYS A 54 -5.59 2.69 4.28
CA LYS A 54 -5.89 2.87 5.71
C LYS A 54 -6.83 4.05 5.96
N THR A 55 -6.70 5.16 5.22
CA THR A 55 -7.62 6.30 5.32
C THR A 55 -9.05 5.90 4.91
N VAL A 56 -9.23 5.20 3.79
CA VAL A 56 -10.56 4.74 3.36
C VAL A 56 -11.18 3.76 4.37
N LEU A 57 -10.37 2.86 4.95
CA LEU A 57 -10.83 1.99 6.03
C LEU A 57 -11.33 2.79 7.25
N SER A 58 -10.62 3.86 7.60
CA SER A 58 -11.02 4.77 8.69
C SER A 58 -12.30 5.54 8.35
N GLU A 59 -12.44 6.03 7.12
CA GLU A 59 -13.65 6.71 6.62
C GLU A 59 -14.88 5.78 6.66
N LEU A 60 -14.69 4.46 6.47
CA LEU A 60 -15.78 3.48 6.50
C LEU A 60 -16.11 2.98 7.92
N SER A 61 -15.26 3.28 8.91
CA SER A 61 -15.50 2.94 10.33
C SER A 61 -16.11 4.08 11.14
N ALA A 62 -15.98 5.32 10.66
CA ALA A 62 -16.57 6.53 11.25
C ALA A 62 -17.99 6.75 10.72
#